data_AF-A0A7C5PE74-F1
#
_entry.id   AF-A0A7C5PE74-F1
#
_cell.length_a   1.000
_cell.length_b   1.000
_cell.length_c   1.000
_cell.angle_alpha   90.00
_cell.angle_beta   90.00
_cell.angle_gamma   90.00
#
_symmetry.space_group_name_H-M   'P 1'
#
loop_
_entity.id
_entity.type
_entity.pdbx_description
1 polymer ?
#
loop_
_entity_poly.entity_id
_entity_poly.type
_entity_poly.pdbx_seq_one_letter_code
_entity_poly.pdbx_strand_id
1 'polypeptide(L)'
;MDLDGDGDLDLAAGGYGYEGKQGITLIQNMGKGVVREAGVLETGNERVFPMALADMNGDSLPDIVYLRWARNPHGRNRVVLFLNQGKWRFLEAGRSR
;
A
#
# COMPACT_ATOMS: atom_id res chain seq x y z
N MET A 1 -11.18 2.94 0.17
CA MET A 1 -11.05 3.93 -0.91
C MET A 1 -11.10 3.12 -2.20
N ASP A 2 -11.65 3.65 -3.28
CA ASP A 2 -11.78 2.89 -4.54
C ASP A 2 -10.40 2.79 -5.21
N LEU A 3 -9.71 1.65 -5.03
CA LEU A 3 -8.32 1.47 -5.42
C LEU A 3 -8.16 1.04 -6.89
N ASP A 4 -9.18 0.43 -7.48
CA ASP A 4 -9.14 -0.01 -8.87
C ASP A 4 -10.04 0.80 -9.82
N GLY A 5 -10.85 1.71 -9.29
CA GLY A 5 -11.70 2.64 -10.03
C GLY A 5 -13.04 2.03 -10.46
N ASP A 6 -13.49 0.95 -9.82
CA ASP A 6 -14.74 0.26 -10.16
C ASP A 6 -15.99 0.83 -9.47
N GLY A 7 -15.80 1.79 -8.55
CA GLY A 7 -16.85 2.46 -7.79
C GLY A 7 -17.18 1.82 -6.44
N ASP A 8 -16.61 0.65 -6.12
CA ASP A 8 -16.72 0.02 -4.81
C ASP A 8 -15.55 0.42 -3.90
N LEU A 9 -15.81 0.50 -2.59
CA LEU A 9 -14.75 0.81 -1.63
C LEU A 9 -13.89 -0.43 -1.36
N ASP A 10 -12.59 -0.30 -1.64
CA ASP A 10 -11.58 -1.31 -1.35
C ASP A 10 -10.83 -1.09 -0.04
N LEU A 11 -9.97 -2.06 0.29
CA LEU A 11 -9.18 -2.15 1.50
C LEU A 11 -7.67 -2.27 1.17
N ALA A 12 -6.85 -1.62 1.99
CA ALA A 12 -5.40 -1.81 2.03
C ALA A 12 -4.96 -2.03 3.48
N ALA A 13 -4.25 -3.11 3.75
CA ALA A 13 -3.83 -3.50 5.09
C ALA A 13 -2.30 -3.60 5.20
N GLY A 14 -1.71 -2.78 6.06
CA GLY A 14 -0.28 -2.81 6.34
C GLY A 14 0.08 -3.94 7.28
N GLY A 15 1.08 -4.73 6.91
CA GLY A 15 1.68 -5.73 7.78
C GLY A 15 2.42 -5.09 8.96
N TYR A 16 2.07 -5.51 10.17
CA TYR A 16 2.77 -5.19 11.42
C TYR A 16 3.29 -6.47 12.09
N GLY A 17 4.13 -7.22 11.37
CA GLY A 17 4.71 -8.48 11.85
C GLY A 17 6.10 -8.32 12.46
N TYR A 18 6.43 -9.20 13.42
CA TYR A 18 7.80 -9.39 13.92
C TYR A 18 8.60 -10.40 13.10
N GLU A 19 7.96 -11.20 12.25
CA GLU A 19 8.62 -12.21 11.41
C GLU A 19 7.94 -12.27 10.03
N GLY A 20 8.66 -12.78 9.02
CA GLY A 20 8.18 -12.87 7.63
C GLY A 20 8.32 -11.59 6.81
N LYS A 21 8.13 -11.72 5.48
CA LYS A 21 8.06 -10.60 4.55
C LYS A 21 6.93 -9.66 4.97
N GLN A 22 7.20 -8.36 4.96
CA GLN A 22 6.20 -7.35 5.26
C GLN A 22 5.68 -6.76 3.95
N GLY A 23 4.39 -6.47 3.93
CA GLY A 23 3.75 -5.90 2.76
C GLY A 23 2.50 -5.14 3.10
N ILE A 24 1.97 -4.46 2.10
CA ILE A 24 0.61 -3.95 2.11
C ILE A 24 -0.23 -4.92 1.31
N THR A 25 -1.17 -5.61 1.97
CA THR A 25 -2.14 -6.47 1.29
C THR A 25 -3.24 -5.60 0.71
N LEU A 26 -3.45 -5.70 -0.59
CA LEU A 26 -4.53 -5.05 -1.33
C LEU A 26 -5.69 -6.02 -1.43
N ILE A 27 -6.88 -5.56 -1.06
CA ILE A 27 -8.07 -6.40 -0.95
C ILE A 27 -9.19 -5.72 -1.72
N GLN A 28 -9.67 -6.38 -2.77
CA GLN A 28 -10.80 -5.94 -3.57
C GLN A 28 -12.11 -6.28 -2.87
N ASN A 29 -13.00 -5.30 -2.82
CA ASN A 29 -14.38 -5.53 -2.44
C ASN A 29 -15.19 -6.00 -3.65
N MET A 30 -15.80 -7.18 -3.54
CA MET A 30 -16.64 -7.77 -4.60
C MET A 30 -18.14 -7.49 -4.36
N GLY A 31 -18.46 -6.63 -3.40
CA GLY A 31 -19.81 -6.32 -2.95
C GLY A 31 -20.35 -7.32 -1.92
N LYS A 32 -21.40 -6.90 -1.20
CA LYS A 32 -22.15 -7.74 -0.21
C LYS A 32 -21.27 -8.38 0.87
N GLY A 33 -20.17 -7.71 1.24
CA GLY A 33 -19.22 -8.20 2.25
C GLY A 33 -18.29 -9.31 1.75
N VAL A 34 -18.30 -9.61 0.45
CA VAL A 34 -17.35 -10.54 -0.17
C VAL A 34 -16.09 -9.76 -0.55
N VAL A 35 -14.93 -10.27 -0.15
CA VAL A 35 -13.64 -9.68 -0.49
C VAL A 35 -12.69 -10.72 -1.07
N ARG A 36 -11.74 -10.28 -1.88
CA ARG A 36 -10.64 -11.13 -2.36
C ARG A 36 -9.31 -10.40 -2.27
N GLU A 37 -8.23 -11.14 -2.10
CA GLU A 37 -6.89 -10.57 -2.24
C GLU A 37 -6.65 -10.18 -3.70
N ALA A 38 -6.31 -8.91 -3.93
CA ALA A 38 -5.98 -8.37 -5.24
C ALA A 38 -4.47 -8.35 -5.49
N GLY A 39 -3.67 -8.33 -4.42
CA GLY A 39 -2.22 -8.47 -4.49
C GLY A 39 -1.52 -8.00 -3.21
N VAL A 40 -0.18 -8.01 -3.26
CA VAL A 40 0.67 -7.54 -2.17
C VAL A 40 1.70 -6.57 -2.71
N LEU A 41 1.79 -5.38 -2.10
CA LEU A 41 2.90 -4.46 -2.31
C LEU A 41 4.02 -4.85 -1.35
N GLU A 42 5.09 -5.42 -1.90
CA GLU A 42 6.27 -5.83 -1.14
C GLU A 42 6.99 -4.60 -0.58
N THR A 43 7.10 -4.51 0.75
CA THR A 43 7.76 -3.38 1.44
C THR A 43 9.12 -3.74 2.03
N GLY A 44 9.56 -4.98 1.82
CA GLY A 44 10.78 -5.53 2.38
C GLY A 44 10.55 -6.18 3.73
N ASN A 45 11.49 -5.99 4.66
CA ASN A 45 11.45 -6.57 6.01
C ASN A 45 11.00 -5.54 7.06
N GLU A 46 10.58 -4.36 6.63
CA GLU A 46 10.26 -3.23 7.50
C GLU A 46 8.77 -3.15 7.82
N ARG A 47 8.44 -2.56 8.97
CA ARG A 47 7.04 -2.42 9.38
C ARG A 47 6.36 -1.33 8.58
N VAL A 48 5.10 -1.57 8.25
CA VAL A 48 4.24 -0.63 7.54
C VAL A 48 3.28 0.00 8.53
N PHE A 49 3.69 1.09 9.17
CA PHE A 49 2.81 1.88 10.05
C PHE A 49 3.46 3.24 10.41
N PRO A 50 2.68 4.34 10.43
CA PRO A 50 1.30 4.51 9.96
C PRO A 50 1.16 4.53 8.42
N MET A 51 -0.08 4.38 7.94
CA MET A 51 -0.48 4.45 6.53
C MET A 51 -1.58 5.51 6.32
N ALA A 52 -1.59 6.14 5.15
CA ALA A 52 -2.67 6.98 4.67
C ALA A 52 -2.89 6.79 3.16
N LEU A 53 -4.09 7.10 2.70
CA LEU A 53 -4.47 7.05 1.29
C LEU A 53 -4.98 8.43 0.85
N ALA A 54 -4.48 8.91 -0.28
CA ALA A 54 -4.87 10.19 -0.89
C ALA A 54 -4.41 10.23 -2.35
N ASP A 55 -5.08 11.01 -3.19
CA ASP A 55 -4.56 11.32 -4.53
C ASP A 55 -3.41 12.33 -4.40
N MET A 56 -2.17 11.88 -4.62
CA MET A 56 -0.96 12.68 -4.43
C MET A 56 -0.43 13.26 -5.74
N ASN A 57 -0.86 12.75 -6.89
CA ASN A 57 -0.37 13.14 -8.21
C ASN A 57 -1.43 13.82 -9.10
N GLY A 58 -2.69 13.87 -8.67
CA GLY A 58 -3.81 14.51 -9.36
C GLY A 58 -4.48 13.63 -10.43
N ASP A 59 -4.24 12.33 -10.45
CA ASP A 59 -4.83 11.41 -11.44
C ASP A 59 -6.20 10.85 -11.05
N SER A 60 -6.74 11.31 -9.91
CA SER A 60 -8.02 10.87 -9.33
C SER A 60 -8.04 9.41 -8.86
N LEU A 61 -6.89 8.76 -8.78
CA LEU A 61 -6.74 7.46 -8.12
C LEU A 61 -6.10 7.65 -6.73
N PRO A 62 -6.54 6.89 -5.72
CA PRO A 62 -5.89 6.92 -4.42
C PRO A 62 -4.50 6.31 -4.45
N ASP A 63 -3.50 7.10 -4.09
CA ASP A 63 -2.15 6.64 -3.81
C ASP A 63 -2.03 6.16 -2.35
N ILE A 64 -0.99 5.37 -2.07
CA ILE A 64 -0.71 4.88 -0.73
C ILE A 64 0.58 5.50 -0.22
N VAL A 65 0.50 6.23 0.90
CA VAL A 65 1.67 6.71 1.63
C VAL A 65 1.79 5.96 2.94
N TYR A 66 3.00 5.53 3.29
CA TYR A 66 3.26 4.89 4.56
C TYR A 66 4.63 5.24 5.12
N LEU A 67 4.74 5.12 6.44
CA LEU A 67 6.03 5.16 7.12
C LEU A 67 6.61 3.75 7.16
N ARG A 68 7.76 3.60 6.49
CA ARG A 68 8.63 2.44 6.59
C ARG A 68 9.47 2.58 7.85
N TRP A 69 9.15 1.79 8.87
CA TRP A 69 9.90 1.79 10.12
C TRP A 69 11.03 0.76 10.06
N ALA A 70 12.27 1.23 10.17
CA ALA A 70 13.43 0.35 10.19
C ALA A 70 13.44 -0.52 11.45
N ARG A 71 13.66 -1.82 11.29
CA ARG A 71 13.78 -2.75 12.43
C ARG A 71 15.09 -2.58 13.21
N ASN A 72 16.16 -2.17 12.53
CA ASN A 72 17.45 -1.93 13.18
C ASN A 72 17.43 -0.54 13.85
N PRO A 73 17.90 -0.41 15.11
CA PRO A 73 18.02 0.88 15.79
C PRO A 73 18.88 1.93 15.06
N HIS A 74 19.74 1.51 14.13
CA HIS A 74 20.54 2.40 13.27
C HIS A 74 19.93 2.63 11.88
N GLY A 75 18.80 1.97 11.57
CA GLY A 75 18.12 2.13 10.30
C GLY A 75 17.35 3.45 10.23
N ARG A 76 17.21 3.98 9.02
CA ARG A 76 16.47 5.23 8.79
C ARG A 76 15.01 4.91 8.45
N ASN A 77 14.09 5.54 9.16
CA ASN A 77 12.69 5.57 8.77
C ASN A 77 12.55 6.34 7.46
N ARG A 78 11.62 5.91 6.60
CA ARG A 78 11.35 6.58 5.33
C ARG A 78 9.86 6.73 5.12
N VAL A 79 9.46 7.86 4.57
CA VAL A 79 8.15 7.99 3.93
C VAL A 79 8.28 7.34 2.56
N VAL A 80 7.38 6.41 2.25
CA VAL A 80 7.32 5.75 0.95
C VAL A 80 5.95 6.03 0.35
N LEU A 81 5.94 6.34 -0.94
CA LEU A 81 4.74 6.61 -1.73
C LEU A 81 4.63 5.54 -2.82
N PHE A 82 3.51 4.85 -2.85
CA PHE A 82 3.08 4.03 -3.97
C PHE A 82 2.04 4.79 -4.78
N LEU A 83 2.42 5.20 -5.99
CA LEU A 83 1.52 5.79 -6.96
C LEU A 83 0.62 4.72 -7.55
N ASN A 84 -0.69 4.91 -7.45
CA ASN A 84 -1.67 4.04 -8.09
C ASN A 84 -1.66 4.30 -9.60
N GLN A 85 -1.72 3.23 -10.39
CA GLN A 85 -1.74 3.27 -11.86
C GLN A 85 -3.02 2.63 -12.42
N GLY A 86 -4.00 2.41 -11.54
CA GLY A 86 -5.27 1.75 -11.81
C GLY A 86 -5.11 0.23 -11.92
N LYS A 87 -6.24 -0.48 -11.86
CA LYS A 87 -6.31 -1.94 -12.06
C LYS A 87 -5.28 -2.69 -11.19
N TRP A 88 -5.19 -2.32 -9.92
CA TRP A 88 -4.29 -2.95 -8.92
C TRP A 88 -2.80 -2.80 -9.20
N ARG A 89 -2.39 -1.87 -10.07
CA ARG A 89 -0.98 -1.60 -10.35
C ARG A 89 -0.50 -0.42 -9.55
N PHE A 90 0.61 -0.58 -8.84
CA PHE A 90 1.24 0.47 -8.05
C PHE A 90 2.73 0.62 -8.41
N LEU A 91 3.21 1.86 -8.40
CA LEU A 91 4.61 2.20 -8.64
C LEU A 91 5.19 2.88 -7.39
N GLU A 92 6.28 2.34 -6.85
CA GLU A 92 7.02 3.03 -5.78
C GLU A 92 7.69 4.28 -6.32
N ALA A 93 7.30 5.45 -5.83
CA ALA A 93 7.91 6.72 -6.21
C ALA A 93 9.37 6.77 -5.73
N GLY A 94 10.28 7.22 -6.60
CA GLY A 94 11.67 7.45 -6.23
C GLY A 94 12.59 6.22 -6.23
N ARG A 95 12.11 5.02 -6.61
CA ARG A 95 13.00 3.92 -6.98
C ARG A 95 13.51 4.14 -8.41
N SER A 96 14.76 4.55 -8.54
CA SER A 96 15.49 4.44 -9.82
C SER A 96 15.67 2.96 -10.16
N ARG A 97 15.36 2.57 -11.40
CA ARG A 97 15.64 1.23 -11.94
C ARG A 97 17.13 0.92 -11.92
#